data_AF-A0A1J5M0J9-F1
#
_entry.id   AF-A0A1J5M0J9-F1
#
_cell.length_a   1.000
_cell.length_b   1.000
_cell.length_c   1.000
_cell.angle_alpha   90.00
_cell.angle_beta   90.00
_cell.angle_gamma   90.00
#
_symmetry.space_group_name_H-M   'P 1'
#
loop_
_entity.id
_entity.type
_entity.pdbx_description
1 polymer ?
#
loop_
_entity_poly.entity_id
_entity_poly.type
_entity_poly.pdbx_seq_one_letter_code
_entity_poly.pdbx_strand_id
1 'polypeptide(L)'
;MKVFVLSSLLLIGLVSFSQDSTGTFYEVAVNNEIGDKETIERDWGREVVTYLGTAVWTSPSGKKLDIKIVTSYQQLTKANGFNDRSVIALVKSNNSLIKTYDLVKRQNLPIKIVDNMLIVMENGAEVKSPLPKKFSERFCIEGL
;
A
#
# COMPACT_ATOMS: atom_id res chain seq x y z
N MET A 1 14.67 -24.42 -55.87
CA MET A 1 14.89 -23.66 -54.61
C MET A 1 13.96 -22.46 -54.60
N LYS A 2 12.98 -22.45 -53.69
CA LYS A 2 12.25 -21.27 -53.20
C LYS A 2 11.18 -21.78 -52.24
N VAL A 3 11.43 -21.68 -50.95
CA VAL A 3 10.40 -21.77 -49.93
C VAL A 3 10.57 -20.53 -49.05
N PHE A 4 9.69 -19.56 -49.31
CA PHE A 4 9.37 -18.46 -48.43
C PHE A 4 8.54 -19.02 -47.28
N VAL A 5 8.96 -18.82 -46.03
CA VAL A 5 8.02 -18.86 -44.90
C VAL A 5 8.28 -17.68 -43.98
N LEU A 6 7.18 -16.95 -43.80
CA LEU A 6 6.92 -15.76 -42.99
C LEU A 6 7.61 -15.77 -41.63
N SER A 7 8.31 -14.68 -41.35
CA SER A 7 8.66 -14.25 -39.99
C SER A 7 7.39 -13.70 -39.33
N SER A 8 6.76 -14.52 -38.49
CA SER A 8 5.66 -14.12 -37.61
C SER A 8 6.23 -13.31 -36.44
N LEU A 9 6.28 -11.99 -36.59
CA LEU A 9 6.58 -11.06 -35.51
C LEU A 9 5.40 -11.07 -34.52
N LEU A 10 5.53 -11.83 -33.43
CA LEU A 10 4.57 -11.86 -32.35
C LEU A 10 4.68 -10.53 -31.59
N LEU A 11 3.83 -9.57 -31.94
CA LEU A 11 3.67 -8.32 -31.21
C LEU A 11 2.95 -8.65 -29.89
N ILE A 12 3.70 -8.89 -28.82
CA ILE A 12 3.17 -8.98 -27.47
C ILE A 12 2.73 -7.56 -27.10
N GLY A 13 1.46 -7.26 -27.34
CA GLY A 13 0.81 -6.06 -26.87
C GLY A 13 0.89 -6.02 -25.35
N LEU A 14 1.72 -5.12 -24.83
CA LEU A 14 1.68 -4.69 -23.44
C LEU A 14 0.31 -4.06 -23.21
N VAL A 15 -0.62 -4.84 -22.65
CA VAL A 15 -1.89 -4.34 -22.15
C VAL A 15 -1.58 -3.56 -20.87
N SER A 16 -1.33 -2.27 -21.01
CA SER A 16 -1.39 -1.34 -19.89
C SER A 16 -2.85 -1.25 -19.47
N PHE A 17 -3.24 -2.04 -18.48
CA PHE A 17 -4.49 -1.80 -17.75
C PHE A 17 -4.34 -0.45 -17.04
N SER A 18 -4.75 0.63 -17.71
CA SER A 18 -5.09 1.87 -17.02
C SER A 18 -6.38 1.56 -16.27
N GLN A 19 -6.21 1.05 -15.05
CA GLN A 19 -7.29 0.88 -14.12
C GLN A 19 -7.66 2.31 -13.71
N ASP A 20 -8.69 2.86 -14.34
CA ASP A 20 -9.42 4.05 -13.87
C ASP A 20 -10.02 3.68 -12.51
N SER A 21 -9.15 3.71 -11.51
CA SER A 21 -9.48 3.42 -10.14
C SER A 21 -10.22 4.65 -9.65
N THR A 22 -11.54 4.58 -9.52
CA THR A 22 -12.31 5.46 -8.63
C THR A 22 -12.19 5.00 -7.18
N GLY A 23 -11.61 3.82 -6.93
CA GLY A 23 -11.40 3.25 -5.61
C GLY A 23 -10.30 3.97 -4.84
N THR A 24 -10.39 3.96 -3.52
CA THR A 24 -9.30 4.46 -2.66
C THR A 24 -8.08 3.54 -2.76
N PHE A 25 -6.88 4.09 -2.56
CA PHE A 25 -5.62 3.34 -2.73
C PHE A 25 -5.56 2.05 -1.89
N TYR A 26 -6.21 2.04 -0.73
CA TYR A 26 -6.24 0.89 0.15
C TYR A 26 -7.27 -0.16 -0.26
N GLU A 27 -8.35 0.21 -0.96
CA GLU A 27 -9.30 -0.76 -1.53
C GLU A 27 -8.68 -1.54 -2.69
N VAL A 28 -7.80 -0.89 -3.44
CA VAL A 28 -7.04 -1.53 -4.52
C VAL A 28 -5.99 -2.46 -3.92
N ALA A 29 -5.11 -1.95 -3.06
CA ALA A 29 -3.97 -2.70 -2.55
C ALA A 29 -4.34 -3.99 -1.80
N VAL A 30 -5.44 -4.00 -1.03
CA VAL A 30 -5.83 -5.18 -0.22
C VAL A 30 -6.20 -6.42 -1.03
N ASN A 31 -6.38 -6.29 -2.35
CA ASN A 31 -6.64 -7.42 -3.24
C ASN A 31 -5.34 -7.99 -3.85
N ASN A 32 -4.19 -7.35 -3.60
CA ASN A 32 -2.90 -7.77 -4.12
C ASN A 32 -2.23 -8.78 -3.18
N GLU A 33 -1.26 -9.53 -3.70
CA GLU A 33 -0.43 -10.37 -2.84
C GLU A 33 0.44 -9.50 -1.92
N ILE A 34 0.88 -10.10 -0.80
CA ILE A 34 1.69 -9.38 0.18
C ILE A 34 3.04 -9.00 -0.43
N GLY A 35 3.36 -7.71 -0.38
CA GLY A 35 4.59 -7.13 -0.91
C GLY A 35 4.49 -6.70 -2.38
N ASP A 36 3.40 -7.05 -3.07
CA ASP A 36 3.20 -6.65 -4.46
C ASP A 36 2.96 -5.15 -4.58
N LYS A 37 3.59 -4.57 -5.59
CA LYS A 37 3.50 -3.15 -5.90
C LYS A 37 2.65 -2.96 -7.13
N GLU A 38 1.58 -2.19 -6.98
CA GLU A 38 0.73 -1.79 -8.10
C GLU A 38 0.84 -0.29 -8.30
N THR A 39 0.91 0.13 -9.56
CA THR A 39 0.90 1.55 -9.92
C THR A 39 -0.47 1.91 -10.45
N ILE A 40 -1.09 2.93 -9.84
CA ILE A 40 -2.40 3.45 -10.21
C ILE A 40 -2.19 4.85 -10.78
N GLU A 41 -2.65 5.05 -12.02
CA GLU A 41 -2.71 6.38 -12.63
C GLU A 41 -3.97 7.10 -12.16
N ARG A 42 -3.85 8.39 -11.86
CA ARG A 42 -4.91 9.26 -11.34
C ARG A 42 -4.92 10.56 -12.13
N ASP A 43 -6.03 11.28 -12.05
CA ASP A 43 -6.16 12.63 -12.60
C ASP A 43 -5.14 13.62 -11.99
N TRP A 44 -4.80 13.47 -10.71
CA TRP A 44 -3.84 14.32 -10.00
C TRP A 44 -2.37 13.87 -10.11
N GLY A 45 -2.10 12.70 -10.68
CA GLY A 45 -0.76 12.12 -10.78
C GLY A 45 -0.79 10.60 -10.76
N ARG A 46 0.13 9.98 -10.02
CA ARG A 46 0.18 8.52 -9.90
C ARG A 46 0.47 8.10 -8.48
N GLU A 47 0.05 6.91 -8.10
CA GLU A 47 0.43 6.33 -6.83
C GLU A 47 0.91 4.89 -6.96
N VAL A 48 1.91 4.54 -6.16
CA VAL A 48 2.41 3.17 -6.02
C VAL A 48 1.89 2.63 -4.70
N VAL A 49 1.01 1.65 -4.77
CA VAL A 49 0.38 1.04 -3.60
C VAL A 49 1.00 -0.31 -3.30
N THR A 50 1.01 -0.70 -2.03
CA THR A 50 1.55 -2.00 -1.59
C THR A 50 0.78 -2.49 -0.39
N TYR A 51 0.30 -3.73 -0.45
CA TYR A 51 -0.25 -4.40 0.72
C TYR A 51 0.87 -5.11 1.47
N LEU A 52 1.09 -4.75 2.72
CA LEU A 52 2.18 -5.29 3.54
C LEU A 52 1.78 -6.54 4.32
N GLY A 53 0.48 -6.86 4.35
CA GLY A 53 -0.07 -7.97 5.10
C GLY A 53 -0.96 -7.53 6.27
N THR A 54 -1.30 -8.52 7.10
CA THR A 54 -2.17 -8.36 8.26
C THR A 54 -1.36 -8.48 9.54
N ALA A 55 -1.51 -7.51 10.43
CA ALA A 55 -1.03 -7.57 11.81
C ALA A 55 -2.20 -7.87 12.76
N VAL A 56 -1.94 -8.65 13.80
CA VAL A 56 -2.92 -8.94 14.85
C VAL A 56 -2.71 -7.95 15.99
N TRP A 57 -3.73 -7.12 16.25
CA TRP A 57 -3.77 -6.24 17.40
C TRP A 57 -4.65 -6.83 18.49
N THR A 58 -4.21 -6.73 19.74
CA THR A 58 -5.02 -7.15 20.89
C THR A 58 -5.36 -5.93 21.72
N SER A 59 -6.64 -5.72 21.98
CA SER A 59 -7.12 -4.63 22.83
C SER A 59 -6.71 -4.82 24.29
N PRO A 60 -6.74 -3.76 25.12
CA PRO A 60 -6.53 -3.90 26.57
C PRO A 60 -7.51 -4.88 27.23
N SER A 61 -8.68 -5.09 26.64
CA SER A 61 -9.70 -6.05 27.10
C SER A 61 -9.49 -7.47 26.56
N GLY A 62 -8.40 -7.76 25.85
CA GLY A 62 -8.08 -9.08 25.31
C GLY A 62 -8.78 -9.45 23.99
N LYS A 63 -9.53 -8.53 23.37
CA LYS A 63 -10.18 -8.78 22.07
C LYS A 63 -9.14 -8.66 20.95
N LYS A 64 -9.08 -9.63 20.05
CA LYS A 64 -8.19 -9.61 18.89
C LYS A 64 -8.85 -8.90 17.71
N LEU A 65 -8.07 -8.12 16.97
CA LEU A 65 -8.47 -7.42 15.77
C LEU A 65 -7.39 -7.61 14.70
N ASP A 66 -7.82 -8.05 13.52
CA ASP A 66 -6.95 -8.15 12.36
C ASP A 66 -6.91 -6.80 11.62
N ILE A 67 -5.69 -6.28 11.44
CA ILE A 67 -5.43 -4.99 10.81
C ILE A 67 -4.60 -5.22 9.55
N LYS A 68 -5.19 -4.95 8.40
CA LYS A 68 -4.50 -4.88 7.12
C LYS A 68 -3.68 -3.59 7.05
N ILE A 69 -2.43 -3.69 6.65
CA ILE A 69 -1.53 -2.54 6.53
C ILE A 69 -1.20 -2.34 5.06
N VAL A 70 -1.47 -1.14 4.58
CA VAL A 70 -1.23 -0.74 3.20
C VAL A 70 -0.32 0.48 3.20
N THR A 71 0.58 0.55 2.24
CA THR A 71 1.37 1.75 1.96
C THR A 71 1.04 2.31 0.59
N SER A 72 1.16 3.62 0.45
CA SER A 72 1.08 4.31 -0.84
C SER A 72 2.14 5.40 -0.92
N TYR A 73 2.85 5.45 -2.04
CA TYR A 73 3.66 6.59 -2.44
C TYR A 73 2.97 7.32 -3.59
N GLN A 74 2.47 8.52 -3.31
CA GLN A 74 1.70 9.36 -4.21
C GLN A 74 2.63 10.40 -4.81
N GLN A 75 2.82 10.32 -6.12
CA GLN A 75 3.57 11.29 -6.91
C GLN A 75 2.58 12.27 -7.51
N LEU A 76 2.59 13.49 -6.98
CA LEU A 76 1.66 14.53 -7.37
C LEU A 76 2.26 15.32 -8.53
N THR A 77 1.46 15.59 -9.56
CA THR A 77 1.93 16.44 -10.65
C THR A 77 2.19 17.85 -10.11
N LYS A 78 3.35 18.43 -10.44
CA LYS A 78 3.76 19.76 -9.97
C LYS A 78 2.80 20.90 -10.36
N ALA A 79 2.00 20.68 -11.41
CA ALA A 79 0.93 21.60 -11.80
C ALA A 79 -0.10 21.84 -10.69
N ASN A 80 -0.25 20.88 -9.77
CA ASN A 80 -1.19 20.97 -8.67
C ASN A 80 -0.61 21.66 -7.42
N GLY A 81 0.67 22.08 -7.42
CA GLY A 81 1.28 22.80 -6.30
C GLY A 81 1.48 21.97 -5.02
N PHE A 82 1.25 20.66 -5.06
CA PHE A 82 1.41 19.75 -3.93
C PHE A 82 2.73 18.96 -4.02
N ASN A 83 3.24 18.57 -2.85
CA ASN A 83 4.43 17.72 -2.75
C ASN A 83 4.04 16.25 -2.74
N ASP A 84 4.92 15.40 -3.28
CA ASP A 84 4.81 13.95 -3.15
C ASP A 84 4.54 13.54 -1.70
N ARG A 85 3.69 12.52 -1.55
CA ARG A 85 3.21 12.07 -0.25
C ARG A 85 3.48 10.59 -0.07
N SER A 86 3.87 10.23 1.13
CA SER A 86 4.03 8.83 1.54
C SER A 86 3.05 8.54 2.66
N VAL A 87 2.18 7.55 2.47
CA VAL A 87 1.05 7.28 3.36
C VAL A 87 1.07 5.82 3.77
N ILE A 88 0.76 5.57 5.05
CA ILE A 88 0.39 4.24 5.55
C ILE A 88 -1.10 4.28 5.89
N ALA A 89 -1.89 3.36 5.33
CA ALA A 89 -3.26 3.11 5.75
C ALA A 89 -3.34 1.85 6.60
N LEU A 90 -4.14 1.94 7.66
CA LEU A 90 -4.54 0.82 8.49
C LEU A 90 -6.01 0.57 8.22
N VAL A 91 -6.34 -0.68 7.93
CA VAL A 91 -7.65 -1.07 7.41
C VAL A 91 -8.14 -2.29 8.19
N LYS A 92 -9.42 -2.33 8.53
CA LYS A 92 -10.03 -3.50 9.17
C LYS A 92 -10.13 -4.66 8.17
N SER A 93 -10.44 -5.85 8.67
CA SER A 93 -10.72 -7.04 7.84
C SER A 93 -11.83 -6.81 6.81
N ASN A 94 -12.85 -6.00 7.14
CA ASN A 94 -13.95 -5.62 6.26
C ASN A 94 -13.62 -4.46 5.28
N ASN A 95 -12.34 -4.14 5.07
CA ASN A 95 -11.84 -3.07 4.20
C ASN A 95 -12.23 -1.64 4.63
N SER A 96 -12.78 -1.45 5.82
CA SER A 96 -13.01 -0.10 6.35
C SER A 96 -11.72 0.54 6.86
N LEU A 97 -11.51 1.81 6.49
CA LEU A 97 -10.34 2.58 6.92
C LEU A 97 -10.39 2.80 8.44
N ILE A 98 -9.32 2.44 9.13
CA ILE A 98 -9.10 2.80 10.53
C ILE A 98 -8.47 4.19 10.57
N LYS A 99 -7.33 4.34 9.90
CA LYS A 99 -6.52 5.56 9.95
C LYS A 99 -5.47 5.59 8.86
N THR A 100 -5.14 6.78 8.39
CA THR A 100 -3.96 7.05 7.59
C THR A 100 -2.89 7.79 8.40
N TYR A 101 -1.64 7.53 8.07
CA TYR A 101 -0.47 8.21 8.63
C TYR A 101 0.38 8.75 7.50
N ASP A 102 0.66 10.05 7.57
CA ASP A 102 1.58 10.71 6.66
C ASP A 102 3.00 10.53 7.13
N LEU A 103 3.83 10.02 6.23
CA LEU A 103 5.26 9.94 6.44
C LEU A 103 5.94 11.10 5.74
N VAL A 104 6.93 11.67 6.44
CA VAL A 104 7.71 12.81 5.94
C VAL A 104 8.50 12.45 4.68
N LYS A 105 8.90 11.19 4.54
CA LYS A 105 9.78 10.72 3.46
C LYS A 105 9.34 9.35 2.95
N ARG A 106 9.53 9.11 1.66
CA ARG A 106 9.28 7.81 1.00
C ARG A 106 10.10 6.67 1.60
N GLN A 107 11.34 6.96 1.99
CA GLN A 107 12.25 5.98 2.58
C GLN A 107 11.73 5.42 3.91
N ASN A 108 10.83 6.15 4.57
CA ASN A 108 10.25 5.73 5.84
C ASN A 108 9.07 4.76 5.64
N LEU A 109 8.64 4.52 4.39
CA LEU A 109 7.59 3.53 4.11
C LEU A 109 8.09 2.15 4.51
N PRO A 110 7.31 1.40 5.32
CA PRO A 110 7.63 0.03 5.62
C PRO A 110 7.58 -0.83 4.35
N ILE A 111 8.45 -1.83 4.32
CA ILE A 111 8.59 -2.76 3.19
C ILE A 111 7.93 -4.12 3.45
N LYS A 112 7.76 -4.51 4.72
CA LYS A 112 7.09 -5.74 5.15
C LYS A 112 6.70 -5.66 6.63
N ILE A 113 5.89 -6.62 7.07
CA ILE A 113 5.56 -6.83 8.49
C ILE A 113 6.21 -8.13 8.96
N VAL A 114 6.87 -8.11 10.11
CA VAL A 114 7.42 -9.30 10.77
C VAL A 114 7.15 -9.19 12.27
N ASP A 115 6.60 -10.22 12.90
CA ASP A 115 6.29 -10.25 14.33
C ASP A 115 5.39 -9.06 14.80
N ASN A 116 4.41 -8.66 13.99
CA ASN A 116 3.59 -7.45 14.22
C ASN A 116 4.38 -6.13 14.29
N MET A 117 5.61 -6.11 13.76
CA MET A 117 6.42 -4.90 13.62
C MET A 117 6.58 -4.54 12.14
N LEU A 118 6.63 -3.24 11.89
CA LEU A 118 6.91 -2.68 10.58
C LEU A 118 8.41 -2.75 10.33
N ILE A 119 8.83 -3.33 9.21
CA ILE A 119 10.23 -3.29 8.79
C ILE A 119 10.42 -2.11 7.86
N VAL A 120 11.34 -1.21 8.23
CA VAL A 120 11.72 -0.02 7.46
C VAL A 120 13.18 -0.14 7.06
N MET A 121 13.55 0.44 5.92
CA MET A 121 14.95 0.55 5.50
C MET A 121 15.54 1.87 5.97
N GLU A 122 16.44 1.81 6.95
CA GLU A 122 17.20 2.98 7.41
C GLU A 122 18.69 2.78 7.11
N ASN A 123 19.28 3.70 6.33
CA ASN A 123 20.70 3.65 5.95
C ASN A 123 21.15 2.30 5.35
N GLY A 124 20.26 1.61 4.63
CA GLY A 124 20.55 0.31 4.03
C GLY A 124 20.38 -0.90 4.96
N ALA A 125 19.95 -0.69 6.21
CA ALA A 125 19.66 -1.74 7.17
C ALA A 125 18.16 -1.87 7.43
N GLU A 126 17.69 -3.10 7.68
CA GLU A 126 16.33 -3.37 8.13
C GLU A 126 16.20 -3.02 9.62
N VAL A 127 15.32 -2.07 9.94
CA VAL A 127 15.01 -1.67 11.32
C VAL A 127 13.56 -2.05 11.64
N LYS A 128 13.36 -2.69 12.79
CA LYS A 128 12.03 -3.00 13.31
C LYS A 128 11.44 -1.76 13.98
N SER A 129 10.27 -1.33 13.53
CA SER A 129 9.50 -0.24 14.11
C SER A 129 8.16 -0.77 14.63
N PRO A 130 7.77 -0.44 15.88
CA PRO A 130 6.46 -0.86 16.38
C PRO A 130 5.36 -0.18 15.56
N LEU A 131 4.20 -0.83 15.49
CA LEU A 131 3.01 -0.16 14.97
C LEU A 131 2.75 1.11 15.81
N PRO A 132 2.31 2.24 15.20
CA PRO A 132 2.15 3.52 15.90
C PRO A 132 1.30 3.43 17.18
N LYS A 133 1.91 3.57 18.37
CA LYS A 133 1.27 3.36 19.70
C LYS A 133 -0.11 4.02 19.92
N LYS A 134 -0.45 5.09 19.18
CA LYS A 134 -1.75 5.78 19.20
C LYS A 134 -2.93 4.98 18.62
N PHE A 135 -2.93 3.65 18.76
CA PHE A 135 -4.10 2.78 18.58
C PHE A 135 -5.02 2.80 19.79
N SER A 136 -4.47 2.88 21.00
CA SER A 136 -5.27 2.78 22.23
C SER A 136 -6.01 4.07 22.59
N GLU A 137 -5.49 5.24 22.23
CA GLU A 137 -5.99 6.54 22.75
C GLU A 137 -7.27 7.05 22.08
N ARG A 138 -7.68 6.50 20.93
CA ARG A 138 -8.91 6.94 20.21
C ARG A 138 -9.95 5.84 19.98
N PHE A 139 -9.62 4.61 20.33
CA PHE A 139 -10.57 3.51 20.34
C PHE A 139 -11.18 3.38 21.75
N CYS A 140 -11.83 4.45 22.22
CA CYS A 140 -13.06 4.23 22.97
C CYS A 140 -14.05 3.64 21.95
N ILE A 141 -13.99 2.32 21.78
CA ILE A 141 -15.00 1.60 21.02
C ILE A 141 -16.27 1.68 21.88
N GLU A 142 -17.06 2.73 21.68
CA GLU A 142 -18.48 2.62 21.96
C GLU A 142 -19.03 1.59 20.96
N GLY A 143 -19.62 0.50 21.48
CA GLY A 143 -20.32 -0.50 20.69
C GLY A 143 -19.50 -1.73 20.30
N LEU A 144 -19.03 -2.49 21.28
CA LEU A 144 -18.62 -3.89 21.11
C LEU A 144 -19.22 -4.77 22.21
#